data_AF-A0A660SFN0-F1
#
_entry.id   AF-A0A660SFN0-F1
#
_cell.length_a   1.000
_cell.length_b   1.000
_cell.length_c   1.000
_cell.angle_alpha   90.00
_cell.angle_beta   90.00
_cell.angle_gamma   90.00
#
_symmetry.space_group_name_H-M   'P 1'
#
loop_
_entity.id
_entity.type
_entity.pdbx_description
1 polymer ?
#
loop_
_entity_poly.entity_id
_entity_poly.type
_entity_poly.pdbx_seq_one_letter_code
_entity_poly.pdbx_strand_id
1 'polypeptide(L)'
;DTYRINKDYIKTMPFSEFIAKSSIVSYLSDKGDIGRVLPLYWDHSGDDYLMQYQIESVGGAGSNQLKTYQKLIGAEHTVMFNPTGLINDNIASLVNAKYIITPVLPDDYSRYPVQTQNLIKSLRNFIDSDSLKQRIATIENYNIYRNDRSLERFSMIYNVKGIESDEEAITILKNSLFCVSDSAIVDGDLNIKEDGEGKIDVKKYTPNYIELNVNTTKRGLLLILNGYYPAWKAQIDGKPVKLYRADYSFQGIDMKPGEHIVKIYFKSKAEHIGFIISLLTLIFVFATIIFEIRMKKSVRR
;
A
#
# COMPACT_ATOMS: atom_id res chain seq x y z
N ASP A 1 33.80 1.67 27.44
CA ASP A 1 33.54 3.08 27.09
C ASP A 1 32.81 3.30 25.77
N THR A 2 31.97 2.38 25.32
CA THR A 2 31.10 2.59 24.15
C THR A 2 29.65 2.73 24.62
N TYR A 3 28.98 3.79 24.16
CA TYR A 3 27.58 4.17 24.41
C TYR A 3 27.26 4.90 25.72
N ARG A 4 27.80 6.12 25.89
CA ARG A 4 27.06 7.18 26.60
C ARG A 4 26.39 8.07 25.54
N ILE A 5 25.15 7.80 25.21
CA ILE A 5 24.31 8.78 24.51
C ILE A 5 24.04 9.88 25.55
N ASN A 6 24.76 11.00 25.43
CA ASN A 6 24.58 12.11 26.35
C ASN A 6 23.15 12.67 26.20
N LYS A 7 22.49 13.00 27.32
CA LYS A 7 21.09 13.46 27.37
C LYS A 7 20.84 14.67 26.46
N ASP A 8 21.88 15.45 26.23
CA ASP A 8 21.89 16.63 25.34
C ASP A 8 21.59 16.30 23.87
N TYR A 9 21.74 15.04 23.45
CA TYR A 9 21.43 14.56 22.10
C TYR A 9 20.09 13.81 22.02
N ILE A 10 19.37 13.67 23.13
CA ILE A 10 18.04 13.07 23.17
C ILE A 10 17.02 14.20 23.33
N LYS A 11 16.39 14.60 22.22
CA LYS A 11 15.17 15.41 22.31
C LYS A 11 14.10 14.58 23.00
N THR A 12 13.71 14.99 24.20
CA THR A 12 12.58 14.40 24.92
C THR A 12 11.34 15.25 24.64
N MET A 13 10.23 14.58 24.39
CA MET A 13 8.92 15.19 24.19
C MET A 13 7.96 14.59 25.21
N PRO A 14 7.10 15.38 25.87
CA PRO A 14 6.02 14.86 26.68
C PRO A 14 5.18 13.86 25.89
N PHE A 15 4.83 12.71 26.48
CA PHE A 15 4.02 11.70 25.79
C PHE A 15 2.68 12.26 25.31
N SER A 16 2.09 13.20 26.06
CA SER A 16 0.86 13.91 25.68
C SER A 16 0.99 14.72 24.39
N GLU A 17 2.18 15.25 24.10
CA GLU A 17 2.49 15.96 22.86
C GLU A 17 2.76 14.96 21.72
N PHE A 18 3.40 13.83 22.02
CA PHE A 18 3.64 12.76 21.05
C PHE A 18 2.33 12.15 20.50
N ILE A 19 1.31 11.98 21.37
CA ILE A 19 -0.02 11.47 20.98
C ILE A 19 -0.98 12.57 20.55
N ALA A 20 -0.54 13.83 20.49
CA ALA A 20 -1.41 14.92 20.10
C ALA A 20 -1.76 14.78 18.61
N LYS A 21 -3.06 14.83 18.32
CA LYS A 21 -3.57 14.77 16.95
C LYS A 21 -3.33 16.10 16.26
N SER A 22 -2.60 16.10 15.14
CA SER A 22 -2.37 17.31 14.37
C SER A 22 -3.67 17.82 13.73
N SER A 23 -3.68 19.10 13.35
CA SER A 23 -4.78 19.74 12.63
C SER A 23 -5.11 19.00 11.32
N ILE A 24 -4.07 18.51 10.62
CA ILE A 24 -4.20 17.74 9.37
C ILE A 24 -4.87 16.39 9.62
N VAL A 25 -4.41 15.63 10.62
CA VAL A 25 -5.02 14.32 10.94
C VAL A 25 -6.46 14.51 11.41
N SER A 26 -6.73 15.54 12.20
CA SER A 26 -8.10 15.89 12.61
C SER A 26 -8.99 16.13 11.39
N TYR A 27 -8.55 16.97 10.46
CA TYR A 27 -9.27 17.26 9.23
C TYR A 27 -9.51 16.01 8.36
N LEU A 28 -8.52 15.12 8.24
CA LEU A 28 -8.63 13.91 7.43
C LEU A 28 -9.56 12.87 8.06
N SER A 29 -9.51 12.67 9.39
CA SER A 29 -10.39 11.71 10.06
C SER A 29 -11.88 12.03 9.89
N ASP A 30 -12.23 13.32 9.79
CA ASP A 30 -13.63 13.74 9.66
C ASP A 30 -14.23 13.43 8.27
N LYS A 31 -13.41 13.03 7.29
CA LYS A 31 -13.85 12.75 5.92
C LYS A 31 -14.35 11.33 5.70
N GLY A 32 -14.23 10.42 6.67
CA GLY A 32 -14.70 9.03 6.55
C GLY A 32 -13.71 8.13 5.81
N ASP A 33 -14.17 7.38 4.80
CA ASP A 33 -13.29 6.51 3.99
C ASP A 33 -12.39 7.36 3.07
N ILE A 34 -11.20 7.61 3.60
CA ILE A 34 -10.22 8.47 2.95
C ILE A 34 -9.29 7.74 1.97
N GLY A 35 -9.40 6.42 1.77
CA GLY A 35 -8.36 5.69 1.02
C GLY A 35 -6.97 5.91 1.62
N ARG A 36 -5.92 6.03 0.78
CA ARG A 36 -4.56 6.32 1.27
C ARG A 36 -4.16 7.78 1.13
N VAL A 37 -3.30 8.21 2.03
CA VAL A 37 -2.64 9.51 2.02
C VAL A 37 -1.24 9.38 1.42
N LEU A 38 -0.89 10.29 0.51
CA LEU A 38 0.44 10.52 0.01
C LEU A 38 1.05 11.76 0.70
N PRO A 39 1.84 11.58 1.77
CA PRO A 39 2.47 12.68 2.47
C PRO A 39 3.77 13.07 1.75
N LEU A 40 3.74 14.07 0.87
CA LEU A 40 4.94 14.59 0.21
C LEU A 40 5.56 15.72 1.03
N TYR A 41 6.77 15.48 1.53
CA TYR A 41 7.55 16.48 2.28
C TYR A 41 6.80 17.09 3.48
N TRP A 42 5.95 16.29 4.12
CA TRP A 42 5.37 16.57 5.41
C TRP A 42 6.33 16.11 6.52
N ASP A 43 6.25 16.72 7.69
CA ASP A 43 7.09 16.36 8.83
C ASP A 43 6.93 14.87 9.22
N HIS A 44 5.74 14.33 8.99
CA HIS A 44 5.37 12.93 9.22
C HIS A 44 5.39 12.07 7.93
N SER A 45 6.15 12.48 6.90
CA SER A 45 6.29 11.67 5.67
C SER A 45 7.06 10.38 5.89
N GLY A 46 8.01 10.37 6.83
CA GLY A 46 8.96 9.28 7.04
C GLY A 46 8.64 8.38 8.24
N ASP A 47 7.52 8.61 8.93
CA ASP A 47 7.13 7.86 10.13
C ASP A 47 5.74 7.22 9.98
N ASP A 48 5.33 6.45 10.99
CA ASP A 48 4.03 5.77 11.03
C ASP A 48 2.95 6.64 11.73
N TYR A 49 3.12 7.96 11.79
CA TYR A 49 2.21 8.84 12.56
C TYR A 49 0.76 8.75 12.09
N LEU A 50 0.51 8.70 10.78
CA LEU A 50 -0.84 8.52 10.22
C LEU A 50 -1.49 7.21 10.69
N MET A 51 -0.70 6.14 10.80
CA MET A 51 -1.19 4.81 11.18
C MET A 51 -1.66 4.76 12.63
N GLN A 52 -1.11 5.61 13.52
CA GLN A 52 -1.59 5.75 14.90
C GLN A 52 -3.07 6.14 14.96
N TYR A 53 -3.57 6.81 13.92
CA TYR A 53 -4.95 7.25 13.77
C TYR A 53 -5.72 6.47 12.70
N GLN A 54 -5.24 5.27 12.35
CA GLN A 54 -5.85 4.39 11.34
C GLN A 54 -5.99 5.03 9.95
N ILE A 55 -5.11 5.99 9.63
CA ILE A 55 -5.01 6.59 8.31
C ILE A 55 -3.93 5.86 7.53
N GLU A 56 -4.30 5.21 6.42
CA GLU A 56 -3.32 4.51 5.58
C GLU A 56 -2.42 5.51 4.85
N SER A 57 -1.10 5.35 4.98
CA SER A 57 -0.14 6.01 4.10
C SER A 57 0.16 5.14 2.89
N VAL A 58 0.37 5.73 1.72
CA VAL A 58 0.93 5.02 0.55
C VAL A 58 2.35 4.50 0.82
N GLY A 59 3.05 5.09 1.79
CA GLY A 59 4.31 4.60 2.32
C GLY A 59 4.17 3.37 3.22
N GLY A 60 2.97 2.86 3.44
CA GLY A 60 2.70 1.69 4.29
C GLY A 60 2.88 1.97 5.78
N ALA A 61 2.78 0.91 6.57
CA ALA A 61 3.14 0.88 7.99
C ALA A 61 4.45 0.09 8.13
N GLY A 62 5.57 0.76 8.40
CA GLY A 62 6.85 0.10 8.65
C GLY A 62 7.63 -0.48 7.44
N SER A 63 8.84 -0.96 7.74
CA SER A 63 10.00 -1.03 6.85
C SER A 63 10.17 -2.29 5.97
N ASN A 64 9.10 -3.04 5.66
CA ASN A 64 9.24 -4.26 4.85
C ASN A 64 8.12 -4.44 3.81
N GLN A 65 8.09 -3.53 2.84
CA GLN A 65 7.23 -3.66 1.67
C GLN A 65 7.78 -4.68 0.66
N LEU A 66 6.90 -5.26 -0.15
CA LEU A 66 7.33 -6.13 -1.25
C LEU A 66 8.22 -5.35 -2.23
N LYS A 67 9.29 -6.00 -2.72
CA LYS A 67 10.24 -5.39 -3.66
C LYS A 67 9.56 -4.76 -4.89
N THR A 68 8.52 -5.41 -5.42
CA THR A 68 7.76 -4.88 -6.57
C THR A 68 7.07 -3.56 -6.22
N TYR A 69 6.49 -3.44 -5.03
CA TYR A 69 5.86 -2.20 -4.59
C TYR A 69 6.90 -1.10 -4.36
N GLN A 70 8.04 -1.42 -3.72
CA GLN A 70 9.15 -0.47 -3.55
C GLN A 70 9.68 0.04 -4.89
N LYS A 71 9.88 -0.84 -5.87
CA LYS A 71 10.31 -0.44 -7.22
C LYS A 71 9.26 0.42 -7.93
N LEU A 72 7.97 0.13 -7.76
CA LEU A 72 6.87 0.92 -8.32
C LEU A 72 6.88 2.36 -7.81
N ILE A 73 7.04 2.56 -6.49
CA ILE A 73 7.01 3.88 -5.85
C ILE A 73 8.36 4.62 -5.89
N GLY A 74 9.42 3.98 -6.42
CA GLY A 74 10.76 4.56 -6.51
C GLY A 74 11.59 4.50 -5.23
N ALA A 75 11.33 3.52 -4.36
CA ALA A 75 11.97 3.33 -3.05
C ALA A 75 12.87 2.07 -2.95
N GLU A 76 13.32 1.48 -4.06
CA GLU A 76 14.08 0.20 -4.08
C GLU A 76 15.42 0.24 -3.31
N HIS A 77 16.03 1.41 -3.17
CA HIS A 77 17.37 1.57 -2.57
C HIS A 77 17.38 2.25 -1.20
N THR A 78 16.22 2.41 -0.57
CA THR A 78 16.10 3.15 0.70
C THR A 78 15.14 2.44 1.65
N VAL A 79 15.48 2.45 2.94
CA VAL A 79 14.58 2.03 4.02
C VAL A 79 13.65 3.16 4.46
N MET A 80 13.97 4.40 4.09
CA MET A 80 13.13 5.58 4.31
C MET A 80 12.20 5.79 3.11
N PHE A 81 10.99 6.25 3.39
CA PHE A 81 10.02 6.61 2.36
C PHE A 81 10.50 7.82 1.55
N ASN A 82 11.04 7.57 0.35
CA ASN A 82 11.42 8.60 -0.61
C ASN A 82 10.70 8.35 -1.96
N PRO A 83 9.46 8.84 -2.09
CA PRO A 83 8.54 8.38 -3.11
C PRO A 83 8.69 9.14 -4.44
N THR A 84 9.90 9.23 -4.99
CA THR A 84 10.11 9.93 -6.28
C THR A 84 9.23 9.38 -7.40
N GLY A 85 8.89 8.08 -7.37
CA GLY A 85 7.97 7.45 -8.32
C GLY A 85 6.50 7.82 -8.13
N LEU A 86 6.11 8.36 -6.96
CA LEU A 86 4.73 8.80 -6.70
C LEU A 86 4.44 10.23 -7.20
N ILE A 87 5.47 10.98 -7.63
CA ILE A 87 5.30 12.24 -8.36
C ILE A 87 4.98 11.90 -9.83
N ASN A 88 3.92 11.12 -10.02
CA ASN A 88 3.38 10.67 -11.29
C ASN A 88 1.89 10.33 -11.09
N ASP A 89 1.03 10.87 -11.95
CA ASP A 89 -0.42 10.82 -11.76
C ASP A 89 -0.99 9.41 -11.79
N ASN A 90 -0.46 8.57 -12.67
CA ASN A 90 -0.86 7.17 -12.76
C ASN A 90 -0.43 6.39 -11.54
N ILE A 91 0.84 6.52 -11.13
CA ILE A 91 1.35 5.76 -9.99
C ILE A 91 0.64 6.20 -8.71
N ALA A 92 0.47 7.50 -8.48
CA ALA A 92 -0.27 8.02 -7.33
C ALA A 92 -1.72 7.48 -7.29
N SER A 93 -2.39 7.48 -8.44
CA SER A 93 -3.75 6.97 -8.54
C SER A 93 -3.83 5.46 -8.34
N LEU A 94 -2.87 4.71 -8.89
CA LEU A 94 -2.77 3.26 -8.79
C LEU A 94 -2.52 2.77 -7.37
N VAL A 95 -1.76 3.53 -6.57
CA VAL A 95 -1.51 3.16 -5.16
C VAL A 95 -2.64 3.60 -4.21
N ASN A 96 -3.81 4.00 -4.76
CA ASN A 96 -4.96 4.53 -4.02
C ASN A 96 -4.61 5.79 -3.19
N ALA A 97 -3.70 6.64 -3.69
CA ALA A 97 -3.46 7.95 -3.10
C ALA A 97 -4.66 8.85 -3.37
N LYS A 98 -5.62 8.88 -2.45
CA LYS A 98 -6.86 9.66 -2.55
C LYS A 98 -6.67 11.07 -1.99
N TYR A 99 -5.77 11.22 -1.01
CA TYR A 99 -5.35 12.53 -0.51
C TYR A 99 -3.84 12.71 -0.66
N ILE A 100 -3.43 13.91 -1.07
CA ILE A 100 -2.02 14.27 -1.25
C ILE A 100 -1.76 15.47 -0.36
N ILE A 101 -0.75 15.37 0.49
CA ILE A 101 -0.28 16.48 1.34
C ILE A 101 1.01 17.00 0.71
N THR A 102 1.10 18.31 0.53
CA THR A 102 2.34 18.98 0.10
C THR A 102 2.63 20.19 0.97
N PRO A 103 3.88 20.65 1.07
CA PRO A 103 4.14 21.98 1.59
C PRO A 103 3.46 23.05 0.71
N VAL A 104 3.14 24.19 1.31
CA VAL A 104 2.79 25.40 0.56
C VAL A 104 4.01 25.84 -0.24
N LEU A 105 3.91 25.81 -1.56
CA LEU A 105 5.03 26.15 -2.45
C LEU A 105 5.15 27.67 -2.61
N PRO A 106 6.37 28.24 -2.49
CA PRO A 106 6.57 29.68 -2.63
C PRO A 106 6.40 30.12 -4.08
N ASP A 107 5.83 31.32 -4.29
CA ASP A 107 5.66 31.92 -5.62
C ASP A 107 6.98 32.26 -6.30
N ASP A 108 7.87 32.96 -5.57
CA ASP A 108 9.24 33.16 -5.99
C ASP A 108 10.16 32.13 -5.33
N TYR A 109 10.72 31.25 -6.16
CA TYR A 109 11.69 30.25 -5.75
C TYR A 109 13.09 30.46 -6.35
N SER A 110 13.34 31.60 -7.01
CA SER A 110 14.63 31.92 -7.63
C SER A 110 15.79 31.97 -6.63
N ARG A 111 15.49 32.32 -5.38
CA ARG A 111 16.45 32.39 -4.27
C ARG A 111 16.96 31.04 -3.75
N TYR A 112 16.31 29.94 -4.10
CA TYR A 112 16.71 28.61 -3.61
C TYR A 112 17.78 27.97 -4.49
N PRO A 113 18.56 26.99 -3.99
CA PRO A 113 19.47 26.20 -4.82
C PRO A 113 18.75 25.51 -5.99
N VAL A 114 19.45 25.30 -7.11
CA VAL A 114 18.89 24.71 -8.35
C VAL A 114 18.13 23.40 -8.10
N GLN A 115 18.64 22.54 -7.20
CA GLN A 115 17.98 21.29 -6.85
C GLN A 115 16.59 21.51 -6.22
N THR A 116 16.49 22.47 -5.30
CA THR A 116 15.22 22.88 -4.68
C THR A 116 14.28 23.52 -5.70
N GLN A 117 14.81 24.33 -6.62
CA GLN A 117 14.00 24.90 -7.70
C GLN A 117 13.39 23.80 -8.59
N ASN A 118 14.19 22.79 -8.96
CA ASN A 118 13.73 21.64 -9.74
C ASN A 118 12.66 20.83 -9.00
N LEU A 119 12.84 20.64 -7.68
CA LEU A 119 11.84 19.97 -6.85
C LEU A 119 10.52 20.75 -6.81
N ILE A 120 10.58 22.07 -6.54
CA ILE A 120 9.40 22.94 -6.52
C ILE A 120 8.68 22.90 -7.87
N LYS A 121 9.44 22.98 -8.97
CA LYS A 121 8.89 22.87 -10.33
C LYS A 121 8.24 21.51 -10.58
N SER A 122 8.87 20.42 -10.14
CA SER A 122 8.32 19.06 -10.26
C SER A 122 7.01 18.92 -9.48
N LEU A 123 6.96 19.41 -8.24
CA LEU A 123 5.75 19.37 -7.41
C LEU A 123 4.63 20.25 -7.96
N ARG A 124 4.94 21.47 -8.43
CA ARG A 124 3.96 22.34 -9.13
C ARG A 124 3.38 21.61 -10.33
N ASN A 125 4.24 21.07 -11.20
CA ASN A 125 3.79 20.33 -12.36
C ASN A 125 2.90 19.14 -11.96
N PHE A 126 3.25 18.37 -10.94
CA PHE A 126 2.45 17.24 -10.48
C PHE A 126 1.10 17.65 -9.90
N ILE A 127 1.04 18.76 -9.17
CA ILE A 127 -0.21 19.24 -8.58
C ILE A 127 -1.09 19.94 -9.61
N ASP A 128 -0.50 20.72 -10.51
CA ASP A 128 -1.21 21.55 -11.49
C ASP A 128 -1.46 20.82 -12.84
N SER A 129 -0.81 19.68 -13.10
CA SER A 129 -0.94 18.93 -14.36
C SER A 129 -2.35 18.40 -14.60
N ASP A 130 -3.13 18.24 -13.53
CA ASP A 130 -4.37 17.49 -13.56
C ASP A 130 -5.47 18.23 -12.80
N SER A 131 -6.50 18.66 -13.53
CA SER A 131 -7.69 19.27 -12.94
C SER A 131 -8.44 18.36 -11.96
N LEU A 132 -8.16 17.05 -11.98
CA LEU A 132 -8.70 16.06 -11.06
C LEU A 132 -7.99 16.08 -9.69
N LYS A 133 -6.94 16.88 -9.50
CA LYS A 133 -6.35 17.17 -8.19
C LYS A 133 -6.88 18.49 -7.65
N GLN A 134 -7.87 18.41 -6.77
CA GLN A 134 -8.52 19.59 -6.21
C GLN A 134 -7.91 19.93 -4.85
N ARG A 135 -7.42 21.16 -4.68
CA ARG A 135 -7.02 21.64 -3.36
C ARG A 135 -8.26 21.82 -2.49
N ILE A 136 -8.36 21.04 -1.42
CA ILE A 136 -9.53 21.02 -0.53
C ILE A 136 -9.28 21.75 0.80
N ALA A 137 -8.02 21.94 1.20
CA ALA A 137 -7.66 22.67 2.40
C ALA A 137 -6.22 23.17 2.35
N THR A 138 -5.95 24.23 3.12
CA THR A 138 -4.62 24.66 3.53
C THR A 138 -4.62 24.72 5.05
N ILE A 139 -3.73 23.97 5.68
CA ILE A 139 -3.64 23.85 7.14
C ILE A 139 -2.18 24.07 7.51
N GLU A 140 -1.93 25.08 8.35
CA GLU A 140 -0.58 25.50 8.73
C GLU A 140 0.27 25.80 7.48
N ASN A 141 1.37 25.07 7.26
CA ASN A 141 2.26 25.24 6.11
C ASN A 141 2.04 24.19 5.02
N TYR A 142 0.91 23.48 5.02
CA TYR A 142 0.62 22.39 4.09
C TYR A 142 -0.69 22.59 3.33
N ASN A 143 -0.69 22.15 2.07
CA ASN A 143 -1.88 22.02 1.25
C ASN A 143 -2.32 20.55 1.22
N ILE A 144 -3.63 20.34 1.24
CA ILE A 144 -4.26 19.04 1.08
C ILE A 144 -5.05 19.04 -0.22
N TYR A 145 -4.74 18.08 -1.08
CA TYR A 145 -5.40 17.86 -2.36
C TYR A 145 -6.17 16.54 -2.32
N ARG A 146 -7.36 16.53 -2.93
CA ARG A 146 -8.11 15.31 -3.25
C ARG A 146 -7.76 14.90 -4.66
N ASN A 147 -7.36 13.64 -4.85
CA ASN A 147 -7.08 13.05 -6.15
C ASN A 147 -8.32 12.28 -6.65
N ASP A 148 -9.08 12.87 -7.56
CA ASP A 148 -10.31 12.28 -8.11
C ASP A 148 -10.04 11.14 -9.10
N ARG A 149 -8.78 10.95 -9.53
CA ARG A 149 -8.34 9.82 -10.34
C ARG A 149 -8.00 8.58 -9.51
N SER A 150 -7.95 8.73 -8.18
CA SER A 150 -7.55 7.64 -7.30
C SER A 150 -8.42 6.39 -7.51
N LEU A 151 -7.77 5.26 -7.77
CA LEU A 151 -8.47 3.98 -7.89
C LEU A 151 -8.98 3.54 -6.52
N GLU A 152 -10.20 3.03 -6.48
CA GLU A 152 -10.72 2.37 -5.28
C GLU A 152 -9.97 1.06 -5.01
N ARG A 153 -9.98 0.62 -3.74
CA ARG A 153 -9.24 -0.58 -3.29
C ARG A 153 -9.57 -1.83 -4.12
N PHE A 154 -10.80 -1.92 -4.58
CA PHE A 154 -11.33 -2.97 -5.45
C PHE A 154 -12.04 -2.30 -6.62
N SER A 155 -11.63 -2.61 -7.84
CA SER A 155 -12.17 -1.98 -9.05
C SER A 155 -12.40 -3.04 -10.14
N MET A 156 -13.44 -2.85 -10.96
CA MET A 156 -13.65 -3.64 -12.18
C MET A 156 -13.05 -2.90 -13.38
N ILE A 157 -12.18 -3.58 -14.12
CA ILE A 157 -11.51 -3.03 -15.31
C ILE A 157 -11.85 -3.88 -16.54
N TYR A 158 -12.28 -3.22 -17.62
CA TYR A 158 -12.80 -3.89 -18.82
C TYR A 158 -11.87 -3.77 -20.04
N ASN A 159 -10.79 -3.00 -19.94
CA ASN A 159 -9.70 -2.96 -20.91
C ASN A 159 -8.41 -3.50 -20.27
N VAL A 160 -8.05 -4.73 -20.60
CA VAL A 160 -6.92 -5.44 -19.98
C VAL A 160 -5.99 -5.96 -21.05
N LYS A 161 -4.70 -5.67 -20.88
CA LYS A 161 -3.65 -6.14 -21.77
C LYS A 161 -2.69 -7.09 -21.04
N GLY A 162 -2.42 -8.23 -21.65
CA GLY A 162 -1.37 -9.14 -21.22
C GLY A 162 0.03 -8.57 -21.52
N ILE A 163 0.97 -8.74 -20.60
CA ILE A 163 2.37 -8.31 -20.74
C ILE A 163 3.34 -9.44 -20.44
N GLU A 164 4.54 -9.32 -21.01
CA GLU A 164 5.59 -10.35 -20.91
C GLU A 164 6.75 -9.95 -19.99
N SER A 165 6.92 -8.66 -19.67
CA SER A 165 8.05 -8.17 -18.86
C SER A 165 7.70 -7.07 -17.87
N ASP A 166 8.46 -7.04 -16.76
CA ASP A 166 8.40 -6.03 -15.71
C ASP A 166 8.75 -4.63 -16.24
N GLU A 167 9.70 -4.55 -17.18
CA GLU A 167 10.15 -3.31 -17.80
C GLU A 167 9.06 -2.68 -18.69
N GLU A 168 8.34 -3.51 -19.48
CA GLU A 168 7.17 -3.06 -20.23
C GLU A 168 6.10 -2.52 -19.28
N ALA A 169 5.85 -3.23 -18.17
CA ALA A 169 4.85 -2.84 -17.19
C ALA A 169 5.09 -1.44 -16.62
N ILE A 170 6.31 -1.19 -16.12
CA ILE A 170 6.69 0.10 -15.54
C ILE A 170 6.64 1.21 -16.59
N THR A 171 7.04 0.92 -17.83
CA THR A 171 7.01 1.89 -18.92
C THR A 171 5.58 2.33 -19.25
N ILE A 172 4.64 1.36 -19.35
CA ILE A 172 3.22 1.64 -19.59
C ILE A 172 2.64 2.46 -18.43
N LEU A 173 2.85 2.02 -17.19
CA LEU A 173 2.25 2.66 -16.01
C LEU A 173 2.73 4.11 -15.82
N LYS A 174 3.99 4.41 -16.17
CA LYS A 174 4.53 5.78 -16.06
C LYS A 174 4.12 6.71 -17.20
N ASN A 175 3.58 6.17 -18.30
CA ASN A 175 3.17 6.96 -19.45
C ASN A 175 1.87 7.74 -19.14
N SER A 176 1.89 9.06 -19.27
CA SER A 176 0.74 9.93 -18.98
C SER A 176 -0.50 9.66 -19.84
N LEU A 177 -0.34 9.03 -21.01
CA LEU A 177 -1.44 8.63 -21.90
C LEU A 177 -2.15 7.35 -21.42
N PHE A 178 -1.56 6.58 -20.52
CA PHE A 178 -2.20 5.42 -19.92
C PHE A 178 -3.13 5.87 -18.80
N CYS A 179 -4.36 5.35 -18.76
CA CYS A 179 -5.33 5.67 -17.72
C CYS A 179 -5.61 4.45 -16.84
N VAL A 180 -5.11 4.48 -15.60
CA VAL A 180 -5.22 3.36 -14.65
C VAL A 180 -6.66 3.10 -14.18
N SER A 181 -7.57 4.07 -14.31
CA SER A 181 -9.00 3.87 -14.00
C SER A 181 -9.73 3.03 -15.04
N ASP A 182 -9.26 3.05 -16.27
CA ASP A 182 -9.98 2.47 -17.41
C ASP A 182 -9.28 1.21 -17.92
N SER A 183 -7.97 1.09 -17.66
CA SER A 183 -7.11 0.06 -18.23
C SER A 183 -6.18 -0.55 -17.18
N ALA A 184 -5.95 -1.85 -17.29
CA ALA A 184 -5.00 -2.58 -16.45
C ALA A 184 -4.09 -3.46 -17.31
N ILE A 185 -2.91 -3.76 -16.80
CA ILE A 185 -1.98 -4.72 -17.39
C ILE A 185 -1.80 -5.92 -16.47
N VAL A 186 -1.60 -7.10 -17.03
CA VAL A 186 -1.46 -8.34 -16.26
C VAL A 186 -0.37 -9.24 -16.82
N ASP A 187 0.33 -9.94 -15.95
CA ASP A 187 1.31 -10.94 -16.37
C ASP A 187 0.65 -12.09 -17.14
N GLY A 188 1.17 -12.36 -18.34
CA GLY A 188 0.72 -13.44 -19.20
C GLY A 188 -0.16 -12.96 -20.36
N ASP A 189 -1.13 -13.78 -20.74
CA ASP A 189 -1.85 -13.71 -22.02
C ASP A 189 -3.30 -13.22 -21.90
N LEU A 190 -3.72 -12.79 -20.71
CA LEU A 190 -5.09 -12.33 -20.50
C LEU A 190 -5.31 -10.98 -21.19
N ASN A 191 -6.15 -11.00 -22.22
CA ASN A 191 -6.58 -9.82 -22.94
C ASN A 191 -8.10 -9.70 -22.87
N ILE A 192 -8.60 -8.55 -22.41
CA ILE A 192 -10.03 -8.25 -22.29
C ILE A 192 -10.25 -6.88 -22.91
N LYS A 193 -11.26 -6.76 -23.77
CA LYS A 193 -11.69 -5.47 -24.31
C LYS A 193 -13.19 -5.49 -24.46
N GLU A 194 -13.86 -5.10 -23.39
CA GLU A 194 -15.30 -5.06 -23.27
C GLU A 194 -15.74 -3.67 -22.81
N ASP A 195 -17.03 -3.38 -22.94
CA ASP A 195 -17.66 -2.20 -22.36
C ASP A 195 -18.69 -2.70 -21.33
N GLY A 196 -18.29 -2.63 -20.06
CA GLY A 196 -18.97 -3.30 -18.96
C GLY A 196 -19.05 -2.42 -17.72
N GLU A 197 -19.95 -2.81 -16.84
CA GLU A 197 -20.14 -2.16 -15.54
C GLU A 197 -20.18 -3.24 -14.46
N GLY A 198 -19.67 -2.89 -13.30
CA GLY A 198 -19.62 -3.81 -12.18
C GLY A 198 -19.84 -3.11 -10.85
N LYS A 199 -20.43 -3.85 -9.92
CA LYS A 199 -20.63 -3.44 -8.53
C LYS A 199 -19.89 -4.42 -7.63
N ILE A 200 -19.15 -3.87 -6.69
CA ILE A 200 -18.38 -4.63 -5.71
C ILE A 200 -18.90 -4.24 -4.33
N ASP A 201 -19.25 -5.25 -3.54
CA ASP A 201 -19.67 -5.10 -2.15
C ASP A 201 -18.70 -5.88 -1.24
N VAL A 202 -18.01 -5.17 -0.36
CA VAL A 202 -16.97 -5.73 0.50
C VAL A 202 -17.63 -6.36 1.73
N LYS A 203 -17.64 -7.69 1.80
CA LYS A 203 -18.23 -8.42 2.93
C LYS A 203 -17.27 -8.56 4.10
N LYS A 204 -15.99 -8.81 3.80
CA LYS A 204 -14.96 -8.95 4.82
C LYS A 204 -13.61 -8.54 4.27
N TYR A 205 -12.89 -7.72 5.03
CA TYR A 205 -11.53 -7.34 4.71
C TYR A 205 -10.63 -7.42 5.94
N THR A 206 -9.66 -8.33 5.89
CA THR A 206 -8.69 -8.58 6.96
C THR A 206 -7.31 -8.85 6.35
N PRO A 207 -6.20 -8.80 7.12
CA PRO A 207 -4.86 -8.95 6.57
C PRO A 207 -4.63 -10.23 5.74
N ASN A 208 -5.29 -11.34 6.10
CA ASN A 208 -5.08 -12.64 5.47
C ASN A 208 -6.30 -13.15 4.67
N TYR A 209 -7.38 -12.37 4.59
CA TYR A 209 -8.63 -12.80 3.97
C TYR A 209 -9.47 -11.63 3.48
N ILE A 210 -9.96 -11.74 2.25
CA ILE A 210 -10.87 -10.80 1.59
C ILE A 210 -12.07 -11.60 1.04
N GLU A 211 -13.28 -11.11 1.27
CA GLU A 211 -14.50 -11.63 0.69
C GLU A 211 -15.34 -10.51 0.11
N LEU A 212 -15.70 -10.67 -1.16
CA LEU A 212 -16.38 -9.68 -1.98
C LEU A 212 -17.59 -10.34 -2.66
N ASN A 213 -18.70 -9.62 -2.70
CA ASN A 213 -19.78 -9.89 -3.64
C ASN A 213 -19.56 -9.01 -4.87
N VAL A 214 -19.40 -9.63 -6.03
CA VAL A 214 -19.12 -8.94 -7.29
C VAL A 214 -20.23 -9.26 -8.28
N ASN A 215 -20.87 -8.23 -8.81
CA ASN A 215 -21.78 -8.33 -9.95
C ASN A 215 -21.16 -7.58 -11.12
N THR A 216 -21.03 -8.22 -12.28
CA THR A 216 -20.50 -7.58 -13.50
C THR A 216 -21.32 -7.95 -14.73
N THR A 217 -21.57 -6.97 -15.59
CA THR A 217 -22.37 -7.16 -16.82
C THR A 217 -21.57 -7.81 -17.96
N LYS A 218 -20.24 -7.68 -17.93
CA LYS A 218 -19.31 -8.22 -18.93
C LYS A 218 -18.14 -8.94 -18.26
N ARG A 219 -17.35 -9.64 -19.08
CA ARG A 219 -16.06 -10.17 -18.65
C ARG A 219 -15.13 -8.99 -18.35
N GLY A 220 -14.47 -9.03 -17.21
CA GLY A 220 -13.58 -7.96 -16.76
C GLY A 220 -12.56 -8.49 -15.76
N LEU A 221 -11.59 -7.67 -15.42
CA LEU A 221 -10.64 -7.95 -14.36
C LEU A 221 -11.10 -7.27 -13.08
N LEU A 222 -11.30 -8.05 -12.03
CA LEU A 222 -11.35 -7.52 -10.68
C LEU A 222 -9.93 -7.18 -10.24
N LEU A 223 -9.59 -5.90 -10.29
CA LEU A 223 -8.33 -5.34 -9.80
C LEU A 223 -8.44 -5.12 -8.29
N ILE A 224 -7.45 -5.63 -7.56
CA ILE A 224 -7.37 -5.53 -6.11
C ILE A 224 -6.03 -4.89 -5.76
N LEU A 225 -6.07 -3.71 -5.13
CA LEU A 225 -4.87 -2.94 -4.73
C LEU A 225 -4.21 -3.52 -3.45
N ASN A 226 -4.02 -4.83 -3.45
CA ASN A 226 -3.27 -5.61 -2.48
C ASN A 226 -2.01 -6.16 -3.15
N GLY A 227 -0.88 -6.18 -2.44
CA GLY A 227 0.39 -6.64 -2.99
C GLY A 227 0.31 -8.10 -3.46
N TYR A 228 0.72 -8.37 -4.70
CA TYR A 228 0.79 -9.72 -5.23
C TYR A 228 1.92 -10.51 -4.57
N TYR A 229 1.57 -11.70 -4.07
CA TYR A 229 2.54 -12.65 -3.55
C TYR A 229 2.08 -14.09 -3.82
N PRO A 230 2.97 -15.03 -4.20
CA PRO A 230 2.57 -16.38 -4.65
C PRO A 230 1.77 -17.22 -3.65
N ALA A 231 1.84 -16.91 -2.35
CA ALA A 231 1.07 -17.60 -1.31
C ALA A 231 -0.40 -17.16 -1.22
N TRP A 232 -0.79 -16.06 -1.87
CA TRP A 232 -2.20 -15.72 -2.04
C TRP A 232 -2.89 -16.70 -2.98
N LYS A 233 -4.16 -16.99 -2.67
CA LYS A 233 -5.06 -17.85 -3.44
C LYS A 233 -6.40 -17.15 -3.61
N ALA A 234 -7.09 -17.46 -4.69
CA ALA A 234 -8.40 -16.91 -4.99
C ALA A 234 -9.39 -18.01 -5.39
N GLN A 235 -10.66 -17.78 -5.07
CA GLN A 235 -11.79 -18.62 -5.45
C GLN A 235 -12.95 -17.75 -5.91
N ILE A 236 -13.69 -18.23 -6.91
CA ILE A 236 -14.98 -17.70 -7.34
C ILE A 236 -16.02 -18.78 -7.09
N ASP A 237 -17.06 -18.48 -6.31
CA ASP A 237 -18.14 -19.41 -5.96
C ASP A 237 -17.61 -20.76 -5.42
N GLY A 238 -16.55 -20.69 -4.60
CA GLY A 238 -15.88 -21.84 -3.99
C GLY A 238 -14.92 -22.60 -4.92
N LYS A 239 -14.82 -22.24 -6.21
CA LYS A 239 -13.93 -22.88 -7.17
C LYS A 239 -12.60 -22.12 -7.25
N PRO A 240 -11.44 -22.79 -7.14
CA PRO A 240 -10.13 -22.13 -7.30
C PRO A 240 -9.99 -21.47 -8.67
N VAL A 241 -9.45 -20.25 -8.68
CA VAL A 241 -9.15 -19.49 -9.90
C VAL A 241 -7.70 -18.99 -9.89
N LYS A 242 -7.18 -18.64 -11.06
CA LYS A 242 -5.87 -18.00 -11.19
C LYS A 242 -5.95 -16.59 -10.61
N LEU A 243 -4.99 -16.26 -9.75
CA LEU A 243 -4.72 -14.91 -9.28
C LEU A 243 -3.58 -14.36 -10.11
N TYR A 244 -3.83 -13.29 -10.86
CA TYR A 244 -2.85 -12.63 -11.71
C TYR A 244 -2.08 -11.58 -10.90
N ARG A 245 -0.82 -11.35 -11.28
CA ARG A 245 -0.11 -10.12 -10.94
C ARG A 245 -0.57 -9.05 -11.93
N ALA A 246 -1.25 -8.03 -11.42
CA ALA A 246 -1.82 -6.92 -12.16
C ALA A 246 -1.06 -5.64 -11.84
N ASP A 247 -0.95 -4.73 -12.81
CA ASP A 247 -0.33 -3.41 -12.68
C ASP A 247 0.97 -3.45 -11.87
N TYR A 248 1.83 -4.40 -12.27
CA TYR A 248 3.17 -4.66 -11.73
C TYR A 248 3.25 -5.21 -10.28
N SER A 249 2.43 -4.71 -9.36
CA SER A 249 2.54 -5.02 -7.93
C SER A 249 1.24 -5.56 -7.30
N PHE A 250 0.12 -5.48 -8.00
CA PHE A 250 -1.22 -5.73 -7.45
C PHE A 250 -1.81 -7.06 -7.91
N GLN A 251 -3.00 -7.38 -7.39
CA GLN A 251 -3.69 -8.64 -7.65
C GLN A 251 -4.82 -8.44 -8.66
N GLY A 252 -5.02 -9.40 -9.55
CA GLY A 252 -6.11 -9.39 -10.53
C GLY A 252 -6.81 -10.73 -10.64
N ILE A 253 -8.13 -10.74 -10.82
CA ILE A 253 -8.92 -11.95 -11.05
C ILE A 253 -9.78 -11.76 -12.30
N ASP A 254 -9.69 -12.70 -13.25
CA ASP A 254 -10.55 -12.75 -14.44
C ASP A 254 -11.99 -13.12 -14.03
N MET A 255 -12.90 -12.16 -14.15
CA MET A 255 -14.30 -12.28 -13.77
C MET A 255 -15.16 -12.49 -15.01
N LYS A 256 -16.07 -13.46 -14.95
CA LYS A 256 -17.11 -13.67 -15.96
C LYS A 256 -18.36 -12.82 -15.63
N PRO A 257 -19.23 -12.55 -16.61
CA PRO A 257 -20.51 -11.87 -16.37
C PRO A 257 -21.36 -12.62 -15.35
N GLY A 258 -22.05 -11.88 -14.48
CA GLY A 258 -22.97 -12.40 -13.47
C GLY A 258 -22.63 -11.97 -12.04
N GLU A 259 -23.33 -12.58 -11.09
CA GLU A 259 -23.12 -12.39 -9.65
C GLU A 259 -22.25 -13.51 -9.09
N HIS A 260 -21.22 -13.12 -8.35
CA HIS A 260 -20.18 -14.02 -7.88
C HIS A 260 -19.74 -13.67 -6.46
N ILE A 261 -19.44 -14.70 -5.66
CA ILE A 261 -18.74 -14.55 -4.38
C ILE A 261 -17.26 -14.81 -4.62
N VAL A 262 -16.44 -13.77 -4.44
CA VAL A 262 -14.99 -13.83 -4.60
C VAL A 262 -14.32 -13.91 -3.24
N LYS A 263 -13.46 -14.90 -3.05
CA LYS A 263 -12.68 -15.09 -1.82
C LYS A 263 -11.20 -15.10 -2.15
N ILE A 264 -10.44 -14.27 -1.46
CA ILE A 264 -8.98 -14.18 -1.58
C ILE A 264 -8.39 -14.45 -0.20
N TYR A 265 -7.46 -15.38 -0.10
CA TYR A 265 -6.92 -15.80 1.19
C TYR A 265 -5.44 -16.14 1.11
N PHE A 266 -4.72 -15.82 2.16
CA PHE A 266 -3.29 -16.11 2.27
C PHE A 266 -3.10 -17.54 2.79
N LYS A 267 -2.31 -18.35 2.08
CA LYS A 267 -1.99 -19.72 2.48
C LYS A 267 -0.52 -20.03 2.21
N SER A 268 0.32 -19.85 3.22
CA SER A 268 1.76 -20.12 3.15
C SER A 268 2.12 -21.50 3.69
N LYS A 269 2.86 -22.30 2.91
CA LYS A 269 3.46 -23.55 3.39
C LYS A 269 4.51 -23.30 4.48
N ALA A 270 5.28 -22.22 4.35
CA ALA A 270 6.34 -21.88 5.29
C ALA A 270 5.80 -21.54 6.67
N GLU A 271 4.66 -20.85 6.74
CA GLU A 271 3.97 -20.57 8.01
C GLU A 271 3.58 -21.86 8.73
N HIS A 272 2.99 -22.82 7.99
CA HIS A 272 2.60 -24.11 8.56
C HIS A 272 3.80 -24.93 9.05
N ILE A 273 4.89 -24.95 8.28
CA ILE A 273 6.14 -25.62 8.68
C ILE A 273 6.75 -24.93 9.91
N GLY A 274 6.79 -23.60 9.92
CA GLY A 274 7.29 -22.81 11.05
C GLY A 274 6.55 -23.10 12.34
N PHE A 275 5.21 -23.16 12.28
CA PHE A 275 4.38 -23.53 13.43
C PHE A 275 4.72 -24.92 13.99
N ILE A 276 4.88 -25.92 13.11
CA ILE A 276 5.26 -27.29 13.52
C ILE A 276 6.64 -27.28 14.20
N ILE A 277 7.62 -26.59 13.61
CA ILE A 277 8.97 -26.48 14.20
C ILE A 277 8.90 -25.82 15.58
N SER A 278 8.20 -24.69 15.71
CA SER A 278 8.04 -23.99 16.98
C SER A 278 7.38 -24.88 18.05
N LEU A 279 6.37 -25.67 17.67
CA LEU A 279 5.71 -26.59 18.58
C LEU A 279 6.66 -27.71 19.04
N LEU A 280 7.44 -28.30 18.13
CA LEU A 280 8.43 -29.32 18.46
C LEU A 280 9.54 -28.75 19.36
N THR A 281 10.02 -27.53 19.09
CA THR A 281 10.98 -26.85 19.96
C THR A 281 10.41 -26.61 21.35
N LEU A 282 9.16 -26.18 21.45
CA LEU A 282 8.49 -25.95 22.73
C LEU A 282 8.37 -27.26 23.53
N ILE A 283 7.96 -28.36 22.89
CA ILE A 283 7.90 -29.70 23.51
C ILE A 283 9.28 -30.12 24.00
N PHE A 284 10.33 -29.89 23.19
CA PHE A 284 11.70 -30.22 23.56
C PHE A 284 12.16 -29.42 24.80
N VAL A 285 11.89 -28.11 24.85
CA VAL A 285 12.21 -27.26 26.02
C VAL A 285 11.47 -27.74 27.28
N PHE A 286 10.19 -28.08 27.18
CA PHE A 286 9.47 -28.63 28.33
C PHE A 286 10.02 -29.99 28.77
N ALA A 287 10.39 -30.85 27.82
CA ALA A 287 10.98 -32.15 28.12
C ALA A 287 12.31 -32.02 28.89
N THR A 288 13.18 -31.08 28.50
CA THR A 288 14.45 -30.84 29.21
C THR A 288 14.23 -30.28 30.61
N ILE A 289 13.29 -29.35 30.79
CA ILE A 289 12.92 -28.82 32.11
C ILE A 289 12.38 -29.93 33.02
N ILE A 290 11.46 -30.76 32.52
CA ILE A 290 10.89 -31.89 33.27
C ILE A 290 11.98 -32.90 33.66
N PHE A 291 12.88 -33.20 32.71
CA PHE A 291 14.01 -34.09 32.95
C PHE A 291 14.92 -33.57 34.07
N GLU A 292 15.27 -32.27 34.05
CA GLU A 292 16.10 -31.66 35.08
C GLU A 292 15.42 -31.67 36.46
N ILE A 293 14.12 -31.36 36.54
CA ILE A 293 13.35 -31.41 37.79
C ILE A 293 13.32 -32.83 38.36
N ARG A 294 13.15 -33.85 37.51
CA ARG A 294 13.16 -35.26 37.93
C ARG A 294 14.53 -35.69 38.45
N MET A 295 15.60 -35.29 37.77
CA MET A 295 16.97 -35.58 38.20
C MET A 295 17.29 -34.94 39.57
N LYS A 296 16.93 -33.66 39.79
CA LYS A 296 17.14 -32.99 41.09
C LYS A 296 16.36 -33.65 42.23
N LYS A 297 15.17 -34.19 41.97
CA LYS A 297 14.41 -34.96 42.97
C LYS A 297 15.05 -36.32 43.29
N SER A 298 15.66 -36.97 42.32
CA SER A 298 16.35 -38.26 42.52
C SER A 298 17.64 -38.13 43.34
N VAL A 299 18.35 -37.01 43.25
CA VAL A 299 19.63 -36.77 43.95
C VAL A 299 19.42 -36.31 45.41
N ARG A 300 18.23 -35.83 45.77
CA ARG A 300 17.88 -35.38 47.13
C ARG A 300 17.23 -36.47 48.01
N ARG A 301 17.00 -37.67 47.47
CA ARG A 301 16.56 -38.86 48.22
C ARG A 301 17.76 -39.77 48.44
#